data_AF-A0A2H9QCA0-F1
#
_entry.id   AF-A0A2H9QCA0-F1
#
_cell.length_a   1.000
_cell.length_b   1.000
_cell.length_c   1.000
_cell.angle_alpha   90.00
_cell.angle_beta   90.00
_cell.angle_gamma   90.00
#
_symmetry.space_group_name_H-M   'P 1'
#
loop_
_entity.id
_entity.type
_entity.pdbx_description
1 polymer ?
#
loop_
_entity_poly.entity_id
_entity_poly.type
_entity_poly.pdbx_seq_one_letter_code
_entity_poly.pdbx_strand_id
1 'polypeptide(L)'
;GGVPVHIVCTNGDKTFEEEANRMLAESPFGSEAKVYVGKDMWHLRSLMFTDPVDLLIGNSYAKFLWRDTGTPLIRIGFPLFDRHHLHRYPVIGYQGAINLVNWVVNTVLDEMDRKTINT
;
A
#
# COMPACT_ATOMS: atom_id res chain seq x y z
N GLY A 1 -7.46 12.27 1.81
CA GLY A 1 -8.10 11.70 0.62
C GLY A 1 -7.05 11.15 -0.31
N GLY A 2 -6.45 10.01 0.03
CA GLY A 2 -5.65 9.24 -0.93
C GLY A 2 -6.58 8.33 -1.73
N VAL A 3 -6.16 7.96 -2.94
CA VAL A 3 -6.93 7.12 -3.86
C VAL A 3 -6.32 5.72 -3.88
N PRO A 4 -6.97 4.69 -3.29
CA PRO A 4 -6.43 3.34 -3.27
C PRO A 4 -6.76 2.61 -4.59
N VAL A 5 -6.00 2.90 -5.65
CA VAL A 5 -6.27 2.41 -7.02
C VAL A 5 -6.26 0.88 -7.13
N HIS A 6 -5.22 0.21 -6.60
CA HIS A 6 -5.07 -1.25 -6.69
C HIS A 6 -5.10 -1.89 -5.29
N ILE A 7 -6.18 -2.58 -4.96
CA ILE A 7 -6.33 -3.31 -3.70
C ILE A 7 -6.29 -4.80 -3.99
N VAL A 8 -5.20 -5.48 -3.61
CA VAL A 8 -5.01 -6.91 -3.86
C VAL A 8 -5.03 -7.70 -2.56
N CYS A 9 -5.93 -8.69 -2.48
CA CYS A 9 -6.05 -9.59 -1.34
C CYS A 9 -6.05 -11.05 -1.82
N THR A 10 -4.93 -11.75 -1.62
CA THR A 10 -4.77 -13.13 -2.14
C THR A 10 -5.70 -14.12 -1.44
N ASN A 11 -5.95 -13.93 -0.14
CA ASN A 11 -6.78 -14.81 0.67
C ASN A 11 -8.19 -14.26 0.93
N GLY A 12 -8.59 -13.22 0.22
CA GLY A 12 -9.96 -12.70 0.31
C GLY A 12 -10.98 -13.68 -0.27
N ASP A 13 -12.24 -13.49 0.11
CA ASP A 13 -13.39 -14.18 -0.47
C ASP A 13 -14.33 -13.16 -1.16
N LYS A 14 -15.43 -13.66 -1.73
CA LYS A 14 -16.42 -12.80 -2.40
C LYS A 14 -17.08 -11.82 -1.44
N THR A 15 -17.29 -12.22 -0.18
CA THR A 15 -17.85 -11.36 0.85
C THR A 15 -16.94 -10.16 1.14
N PHE A 16 -15.63 -10.39 1.24
CA PHE A 16 -14.65 -9.30 1.38
C PHE A 16 -14.68 -8.35 0.18
N GLU A 17 -14.77 -8.88 -1.04
CA GLU A 17 -14.86 -8.07 -2.26
C GLU A 17 -16.09 -7.14 -2.24
N GLU A 18 -17.26 -7.67 -1.87
CA GLU A 18 -18.50 -6.90 -1.75
C GLU A 18 -18.41 -5.82 -0.66
N GLU A 19 -17.88 -6.15 0.51
CA GLU A 19 -17.71 -5.20 1.61
C GLU A 19 -16.71 -4.09 1.29
N ALA A 20 -15.58 -4.44 0.67
CA ALA A 20 -14.57 -3.48 0.25
C ALA A 20 -15.13 -2.52 -0.82
N ASN A 21 -15.84 -3.04 -1.82
CA ASN A 21 -16.48 -2.21 -2.84
C ASN A 21 -17.55 -1.29 -2.25
N ARG A 22 -18.33 -1.76 -1.27
CA ARG A 22 -19.31 -0.92 -0.55
C ARG A 22 -18.61 0.23 0.17
N MET A 23 -17.53 -0.05 0.89
CA MET A 23 -16.75 0.98 1.60
C MET A 23 -16.14 2.01 0.63
N LEU A 24 -15.67 1.57 -0.54
CA LEU A 24 -15.12 2.46 -1.55
C LEU A 24 -16.20 3.37 -2.16
N ALA A 25 -17.43 2.88 -2.32
CA ALA A 25 -18.55 3.65 -2.85
C ALA A 25 -19.01 4.81 -1.93
N GLU A 26 -18.71 4.74 -0.63
CA GLU A 26 -19.06 5.80 0.33
C GLU A 26 -18.20 7.07 0.17
N SER A 27 -17.05 6.97 -0.50
CA SER A 27 -16.06 8.04 -0.60
C SER A 27 -15.81 8.42 -2.06
N PRO A 28 -15.70 9.72 -2.39
CA PRO A 28 -15.34 10.13 -3.75
C PRO A 28 -13.92 9.68 -4.13
N PHE A 29 -13.06 9.37 -3.16
CA PHE A 29 -11.70 8.87 -3.40
C PHE A 29 -11.65 7.38 -3.77
N GLY A 30 -12.78 6.67 -3.68
CA GLY A 30 -12.89 5.25 -4.04
C GLY A 30 -13.34 5.00 -5.47
N SER A 31 -13.64 6.04 -6.25
CA SER A 31 -14.20 5.91 -7.62
C SER A 31 -13.28 5.17 -8.60
N GLU A 32 -11.96 5.34 -8.45
CA GLU A 32 -10.94 4.73 -9.30
C GLU A 32 -10.38 3.43 -8.71
N ALA A 33 -10.81 3.05 -7.52
CA ALA A 33 -10.30 1.89 -6.80
C ALA A 33 -10.85 0.58 -7.40
N LYS A 34 -9.96 -0.42 -7.52
CA LYS A 34 -10.31 -1.78 -7.94
C LYS A 34 -9.83 -2.79 -6.90
N VAL A 35 -10.75 -3.63 -6.47
CA VAL A 35 -10.48 -4.74 -5.54
C VAL A 35 -10.24 -6.02 -6.32
N TYR A 36 -9.14 -6.70 -6.02
CA TYR A 36 -8.72 -7.93 -6.67
C TYR A 36 -8.55 -9.03 -5.63
N VAL A 37 -9.51 -9.93 -5.58
CA VAL A 37 -9.50 -11.10 -4.69
C VAL A 37 -8.91 -12.32 -5.39
N GLY A 38 -8.15 -13.15 -4.65
CA GLY A 38 -7.52 -14.36 -5.20
C GLY A 38 -6.36 -14.08 -6.15
N LYS A 39 -5.88 -12.83 -6.19
CA LYS A 39 -4.72 -12.42 -6.98
C LYS A 39 -3.48 -12.32 -6.09
N ASP A 40 -2.33 -12.58 -6.70
CA ASP A 40 -1.04 -12.57 -6.02
C ASP A 40 -0.24 -11.29 -6.31
N MET A 41 0.96 -11.22 -5.76
CA MET A 41 1.88 -10.11 -5.98
C MET A 41 2.41 -10.02 -7.41
N TRP A 42 2.36 -11.10 -8.19
CA TRP A 42 2.77 -11.07 -9.59
C TRP A 42 1.74 -10.34 -10.46
N HIS A 43 0.46 -10.52 -10.15
CA HIS A 43 -0.62 -9.72 -10.74
C HIS A 43 -0.48 -8.26 -10.35
N LEU A 44 -0.22 -7.97 -9.07
CA LEU A 44 0.01 -6.60 -8.59
C LEU A 44 1.19 -5.95 -9.33
N ARG A 45 2.28 -6.69 -9.54
CA ARG A 45 3.43 -6.21 -10.33
C ARG A 45 3.01 -5.76 -11.72
N SER A 46 2.17 -6.55 -12.40
CA SER A 46 1.68 -6.21 -13.74
C SER A 46 0.79 -4.96 -13.72
N LEU A 47 -0.10 -4.85 -12.74
CA LEU A 47 -0.96 -3.68 -12.55
C LEU A 47 -0.14 -2.40 -12.37
N MET A 48 0.89 -2.44 -11.53
CA MET A 48 1.76 -1.30 -11.29
C MET A 48 2.58 -0.86 -12.52
N PHE A 49 2.78 -1.74 -13.51
CA PHE A 49 3.41 -1.34 -14.78
C PHE A 49 2.42 -0.72 -15.76
N THR A 50 1.18 -1.22 -15.80
CA THR A 50 0.15 -0.69 -16.70
C THR A 50 -0.45 0.62 -16.20
N ASP A 51 -0.55 0.76 -14.88
CA ASP A 51 -1.19 1.86 -14.19
C ASP A 51 -0.36 2.21 -12.95
N PRO A 52 0.64 3.10 -13.11
CA PRO A 52 1.63 3.38 -12.07
C PRO A 52 1.00 4.14 -10.90
N VAL A 53 1.43 3.76 -9.69
CA VAL A 53 0.99 4.38 -8.43
C VAL A 53 2.14 5.02 -7.69
N ASP A 54 1.85 6.02 -6.86
CA ASP A 54 2.86 6.78 -6.10
C ASP A 54 3.46 6.00 -4.94
N LEU A 55 2.64 5.22 -4.25
CA LEU A 55 3.03 4.51 -3.03
C LEU A 55 2.55 3.06 -3.08
N LEU A 56 3.40 2.15 -2.61
CA LEU A 56 3.06 0.75 -2.40
C LEU A 56 2.99 0.48 -0.88
N ILE A 57 1.89 -0.10 -0.40
CA ILE A 57 1.76 -0.52 1.01
C ILE A 57 1.74 -2.04 1.05
N GLY A 58 2.62 -2.64 1.85
CA GLY A 58 2.62 -4.09 2.00
C GLY A 58 3.72 -4.65 2.89
N ASN A 59 3.94 -5.96 2.75
CA ASN A 59 4.89 -6.71 3.54
C ASN A 59 6.30 -6.75 2.90
N SER A 60 7.24 -7.50 3.49
CA SER A 60 8.62 -7.54 2.99
C SER A 60 8.76 -8.14 1.59
N TYR A 61 7.83 -8.94 1.10
CA TYR A 61 7.89 -9.46 -0.28
C TYR A 61 7.66 -8.37 -1.32
N ALA A 62 6.91 -7.33 -0.96
CA ALA A 62 6.68 -6.18 -1.82
C ALA A 62 7.97 -5.41 -2.17
N LYS A 63 9.10 -5.68 -1.48
CA LYS A 63 10.42 -5.13 -1.85
C LYS A 63 10.83 -5.47 -3.28
N PHE A 64 10.40 -6.63 -3.79
CA PHE A 64 10.70 -7.05 -5.15
C PHE A 64 9.92 -6.23 -6.17
N LEU A 65 8.67 -5.86 -5.84
CA LEU A 65 7.88 -4.95 -6.66
C LEU A 65 8.50 -3.56 -6.65
N TRP A 66 8.95 -3.06 -5.50
CA TRP A 66 9.65 -1.77 -5.43
C TRP A 66 10.90 -1.75 -6.32
N ARG A 67 11.72 -2.81 -6.29
CA ARG A 67 12.89 -2.92 -7.16
C ARG A 67 12.53 -2.88 -8.64
N ASP A 68 11.44 -3.54 -9.02
CA ASP A 68 11.07 -3.70 -10.42
C ASP A 68 10.30 -2.48 -10.99
N THR A 69 9.45 -1.84 -10.18
CA THR A 69 8.56 -0.74 -10.60
C THR A 69 9.09 0.65 -10.23
N GLY A 70 10.03 0.73 -9.28
CA GLY A 70 10.52 1.99 -8.74
C GLY A 70 9.58 2.65 -7.71
N THR A 71 8.37 2.12 -7.48
CA THR A 71 7.39 2.70 -6.57
C THR A 71 7.77 2.48 -5.09
N PRO A 72 7.95 3.54 -4.28
CA PRO A 72 8.37 3.43 -2.88
C PRO A 72 7.42 2.57 -2.04
N LEU A 73 8.02 1.70 -1.21
CA LEU A 73 7.31 0.74 -0.35
C LEU A 73 7.23 1.22 1.10
N ILE A 74 6.00 1.40 1.58
CA ILE A 74 5.65 1.55 2.99
C ILE A 74 5.38 0.17 3.58
N ARG A 75 6.15 -0.21 4.59
CA ARG A 75 6.12 -1.55 5.19
C ARG A 75 5.09 -1.62 6.31
N ILE A 76 3.88 -2.05 5.96
CA ILE A 76 2.78 -2.27 6.89
C ILE A 76 2.14 -3.62 6.56
N GLY A 77 1.96 -4.46 7.57
CA GLY A 77 1.38 -5.80 7.44
C GLY A 77 2.35 -6.89 7.87
N PHE A 78 2.17 -8.09 7.31
CA PHE A 78 2.91 -9.29 7.69
C PHE A 78 3.29 -10.13 6.46
N PRO A 79 4.47 -10.77 6.43
CA PRO A 79 5.59 -10.66 7.37
C PRO A 79 6.55 -9.50 7.06
N LEU A 80 7.20 -8.95 8.11
CA LEU A 80 8.24 -7.92 8.01
C LEU A 80 9.60 -8.48 8.44
N PHE A 81 10.37 -9.02 7.49
CA PHE A 81 11.67 -9.64 7.74
C PHE A 81 12.85 -8.68 7.57
N ASP A 82 12.70 -7.64 6.74
CA ASP A 82 13.79 -6.73 6.38
C ASP A 82 13.87 -5.48 7.27
N ARG A 83 13.06 -5.40 8.33
CA ARG A 83 13.05 -4.32 9.32
C ARG A 83 12.84 -4.87 10.72
N HIS A 84 13.57 -4.35 11.68
CA HIS A 84 13.48 -4.77 13.08
C HIS A 84 12.43 -3.96 13.84
N HIS A 85 11.78 -4.62 14.80
CA HIS A 85 10.90 -4.00 15.82
C HIS A 85 9.64 -3.27 15.32
N LEU A 86 9.32 -3.28 14.02
CA LEU A 86 8.09 -2.66 13.51
C LEU A 86 6.81 -3.27 14.10
N HIS A 87 6.85 -4.54 14.50
CA HIS A 87 5.72 -5.21 15.18
C HIS A 87 5.38 -4.64 16.56
N ARG A 88 6.27 -3.82 17.18
CA ARG A 88 6.03 -3.22 18.50
C ARG A 88 5.12 -2.00 18.44
N TYR A 89 4.99 -1.38 17.27
CA TYR A 89 4.19 -0.20 17.08
C TYR A 89 2.75 -0.59 16.75
N PRO A 90 1.75 -0.06 17.46
CA PRO A 90 0.36 -0.34 17.13
C PRO A 90 0.00 0.27 15.78
N VAL A 91 -0.88 -0.41 15.04
CA VAL A 91 -1.53 0.08 13.82
C VAL A 91 -3.04 0.30 14.00
N ILE A 92 -3.59 -0.13 15.15
CA ILE A 92 -5.01 -0.03 15.51
C ILE A 92 -5.20 1.07 16.56
N GLY A 93 -6.36 1.72 16.54
CA GLY A 93 -6.72 2.80 17.46
C GLY A 93 -6.07 4.14 17.08
N TYR A 94 -6.34 5.18 17.87
CA TYR A 94 -5.82 6.53 17.60
C TYR A 94 -4.28 6.58 17.56
N GLN A 95 -3.63 5.87 18.47
CA GLN A 95 -2.17 5.77 18.48
C GLN A 95 -1.65 5.09 17.20
N GLY A 96 -2.35 4.07 16.71
CA GLY A 96 -2.00 3.39 15.48
C GLY A 96 -2.20 4.26 14.24
N ALA A 97 -3.30 5.02 14.19
CA ALA A 97 -3.55 5.99 13.13
C ALA A 97 -2.43 7.04 13.04
N ILE A 98 -1.97 7.56 14.18
CA ILE A 98 -0.84 8.51 14.22
C ILE A 98 0.44 7.86 13.66
N ASN A 99 0.74 6.61 14.04
CA ASN A 99 1.90 5.90 13.51
C ASN A 99 1.81 5.69 11.99
N LEU A 100 0.64 5.28 11.49
CA LEU A 100 0.39 5.08 10.06
C LEU A 100 0.61 6.39 9.29
N VAL A 101 0.02 7.50 9.76
CA VAL A 101 0.19 8.81 9.13
C VAL A 101 1.67 9.23 9.12
N ASN A 102 2.39 9.06 10.24
CA ASN A 102 3.81 9.38 10.32
C ASN A 102 4.64 8.60 9.28
N TRP A 103 4.40 7.29 9.13
CA TRP A 103 5.13 6.48 8.15
C TRP A 103 4.80 6.85 6.71
N VAL A 104 3.54 7.14 6.41
CA VAL A 104 3.12 7.57 5.07
C VAL A 104 3.77 8.90 4.70
N VAL A 105 3.64 9.92 5.57
CA VAL A 105 4.16 11.27 5.29
C VAL A 105 5.67 11.26 5.18
N ASN A 106 6.38 10.60 6.10
CA ASN A 106 7.84 10.54 6.03
C ASN A 106 8.34 9.82 4.77
N THR A 107 7.65 8.77 4.32
CA THR A 107 8.02 8.08 3.07
C THR A 107 7.84 8.99 1.85
N VAL A 108 6.77 9.80 1.82
CA VAL A 108 6.55 10.77 0.75
C VAL A 108 7.65 11.83 0.74
N LEU A 109 7.98 12.39 1.92
CA LEU A 109 9.03 13.40 2.04
C LEU A 109 10.41 12.85 1.65
N ASP A 110 10.77 11.64 2.11
CA ASP A 110 12.02 10.98 1.77
C ASP A 110 12.16 10.78 0.24
N GLU A 111 11.07 10.41 -0.44
CA GLU A 111 11.09 10.24 -1.90
C GLU A 111 11.12 11.59 -2.64
N MET A 112 10.49 12.64 -2.10
CA MET A 112 10.59 14.01 -2.64
C MET A 112 12.03 14.53 -2.56
N ASP A 113 12.68 14.37 -1.40
CA ASP A 113 14.08 14.79 -1.19
C ASP A 113 15.02 14.00 -2.11
N ARG A 114 14.81 12.69 -2.23
CA ARG A 114 15.58 11.82 -3.14
C ARG A 114 15.48 12.26 -4.60
N LYS A 115 14.30 12.69 -5.04
CA LYS A 115 14.10 13.20 -6.42
C LYS A 115 14.76 14.56 -6.65
N THR A 116 14.87 15.38 -5.61
CA THR A 116 15.35 16.77 -5.72
C THR A 116 16.87 16.90 -5.49
N ILE A 117 17.53 15.88 -4.93
CA ILE A 117 18.95 15.96 -4.52
C ILE A 117 19.96 16.29 -5.64
N ASN A 118 19.60 16.04 -6.90
CA ASN A 118 20.48 16.26 -8.08
C ASN A 118 19.96 17.36 -9.03
N THR A 119 18.95 18.12 -8.62
CA THR A 119 18.47 19.31 -9.35
C THR A 119 19.02 20.55 -8.67
#